data_AF-A0A2V8EMW5-F1
#
_entry.id   AF-A0A2V8EMW5-F1
#
_cell.length_a   1.000
_cell.length_b   1.000
_cell.length_c   1.000
_cell.angle_alpha   90.00
_cell.angle_beta   90.00
_cell.angle_gamma   90.00
#
_symmetry.space_group_name_H-M   'P 1'
#
loop_
_entity.id
_entity.type
_entity.pdbx_description
1 polymer ?
#
loop_
_entity_poly.entity_id
_entity_poly.type
_entity_poly.pdbx_seq_one_letter_code
_entity_poly.pdbx_strand_id
1 'polypeptide(L)'
;VNVPAGPKAVYRVLMKFPEDRTPAGRSRVHVDQFSGAVLLVENTRTAPLGTRILNLKRSAHTGDIFGAATQAVYFVASLGIAVQAVTGTLIWWNSRRRATH
;
A
#
# COMPACT_ATOMS: atom_id res chain seq x y z
N VAL A 1 5.95 -10.62 15.77
CA VAL A 1 4.88 -10.68 16.79
C VAL A 1 4.82 -9.34 17.48
N ASN A 2 3.63 -8.78 17.70
CA ASN A 2 3.47 -7.52 18.44
C ASN A 2 2.95 -7.85 19.85
N VAL A 3 3.65 -7.34 20.86
CA VAL A 3 3.36 -7.61 22.27
C VAL A 3 2.31 -6.63 22.81
N PRO A 4 1.39 -7.06 23.69
CA PRO A 4 0.36 -6.22 24.25
C PRO A 4 0.91 -4.96 24.91
N ALA A 5 0.35 -3.78 24.59
CA ALA A 5 0.77 -2.50 25.17
C ALA A 5 0.19 -2.25 26.58
N GLY A 6 -0.65 -3.15 27.08
CA GLY A 6 -1.27 -3.00 28.39
C GLY A 6 -1.97 -4.28 28.87
N PRO A 7 -2.41 -4.30 30.14
CA PRO A 7 -2.89 -5.51 30.82
C PRO A 7 -4.26 -6.04 30.33
N LYS A 8 -4.87 -5.43 29.32
CA LYS A 8 -6.07 -5.95 28.64
C LYS A 8 -5.88 -6.11 27.12
N ALA A 9 -4.66 -5.92 26.61
CA ALA A 9 -4.39 -6.00 25.18
C ALA A 9 -4.10 -7.45 24.74
N VAL A 10 -4.31 -7.72 23.45
CA VAL A 10 -4.17 -9.06 22.86
C VAL A 10 -2.83 -9.21 22.15
N TYR A 11 -2.27 -10.42 22.14
CA TYR A 11 -1.12 -10.73 21.30
C TYR A 11 -1.54 -10.70 19.84
N ARG A 12 -0.74 -10.05 19.00
CA ARG A 12 -0.98 -10.01 17.56
C ARG A 12 0.16 -10.71 16.84
N VAL A 13 -0.17 -11.83 16.22
CA VAL A 13 0.74 -12.58 15.36
C VAL A 13 0.45 -12.19 13.92
N LEU A 14 1.46 -11.66 13.23
CA LEU A 14 1.34 -11.34 11.81
C LEU A 14 1.71 -12.59 11.00
N MET A 15 0.87 -12.90 10.03
CA MET A 15 0.99 -14.04 9.14
C MET A 15 1.01 -13.55 7.69
N LYS A 16 1.75 -14.26 6.84
CA LYS A 16 1.98 -13.86 5.46
C LYS A 16 1.84 -15.07 4.54
N PHE A 17 1.01 -14.93 3.52
CA PHE A 17 0.95 -15.89 2.42
C PHE A 17 2.03 -15.60 1.37
N PRO A 18 2.50 -16.58 0.60
CA PRO A 18 3.51 -16.37 -0.45
C PRO A 18 3.12 -15.30 -1.48
N GLU A 19 1.82 -15.20 -1.80
CA GLU A 19 1.28 -14.20 -2.72
C GLU A 19 1.17 -12.79 -2.12
N ASP A 20 1.27 -12.64 -0.80
CA ASP A 20 1.20 -11.33 -0.16
C ASP A 20 2.56 -10.64 -0.27
N ARG A 21 2.63 -9.57 -1.08
CA ARG A 21 3.86 -8.81 -1.30
C ARG A 21 4.16 -7.78 -0.21
N THR A 22 3.29 -7.63 0.79
CA THR A 22 3.54 -6.69 1.88
C THR A 22 4.66 -7.17 2.81
N PRO A 23 5.46 -6.28 3.42
CA PRO A 23 6.58 -6.68 4.27
C PRO A 23 6.16 -7.58 5.44
N ALA A 24 5.07 -7.23 6.13
CA ALA A 24 4.61 -7.93 7.32
C ALA A 24 3.41 -8.86 7.10
N GLY A 25 2.89 -8.96 5.87
CA GLY A 25 1.65 -9.67 5.58
C GLY A 25 0.39 -8.92 6.03
N ARG A 26 -0.75 -9.31 5.46
CA ARG A 26 -2.08 -8.77 5.82
C ARG A 26 -2.96 -9.74 6.58
N SER A 27 -2.46 -10.95 6.88
CA SER A 27 -3.17 -11.90 7.73
C SER A 27 -2.69 -11.77 9.18
N ARG A 28 -3.62 -11.87 10.13
CA ARG A 28 -3.34 -11.63 11.54
C ARG A 28 -4.12 -12.60 12.40
N VAL A 29 -3.49 -13.03 13.49
CA VAL A 29 -4.14 -13.82 14.53
C VAL A 29 -4.04 -13.03 15.83
N HIS A 30 -5.19 -12.84 16.49
CA HIS A 30 -5.26 -12.23 17.82
C HIS A 30 -5.46 -13.33 18.86
N VAL A 31 -4.58 -13.33 19.86
CA VAL A 31 -4.54 -14.34 20.92
C VAL A 31 -4.69 -13.66 22.27
N ASP A 32 -5.56 -14.21 23.12
CA ASP A 32 -5.72 -13.76 24.50
C ASP A 32 -4.44 -13.99 25.30
N GLN A 33 -4.03 -13.00 26.08
CA GLN A 33 -2.73 -13.01 26.76
C GLN A 33 -2.69 -13.90 28.01
N PHE A 34 -3.84 -14.26 28.58
CA PHE A 34 -3.89 -15.05 29.81
C PHE A 34 -4.21 -16.52 29.54
N SER A 35 -5.23 -16.76 28.71
CA SER A 35 -5.72 -18.11 28.39
C SER A 35 -5.04 -18.73 27.17
N GLY A 36 -4.39 -17.91 26.31
CA GLY A 36 -3.87 -18.37 25.02
C GLY A 36 -4.95 -18.68 23.98
N ALA A 37 -6.22 -18.33 24.25
CA ALA A 37 -7.33 -18.57 23.32
C ALA A 37 -7.19 -17.69 22.06
N VAL A 38 -7.50 -18.26 20.89
CA VAL A 38 -7.56 -17.49 19.64
C VAL A 38 -8.88 -16.72 19.60
N LEU A 39 -8.79 -15.39 19.61
CA LEU A 39 -9.96 -14.50 19.64
C LEU A 39 -10.42 -14.10 18.24
N LEU A 40 -9.48 -13.90 17.32
CA LEU A 40 -9.79 -13.48 15.95
C LEU A 40 -8.71 -13.93 14.96
N VAL A 41 -9.16 -14.36 13.79
CA VAL A 41 -8.30 -14.68 12.65
C VAL A 41 -8.70 -13.82 11.45
N GLU A 42 -7.88 -12.82 11.15
CA GLU A 42 -7.99 -12.04 9.92
C GLU A 42 -7.20 -12.77 8.83
N ASN A 43 -7.89 -13.41 7.88
CA ASN A 43 -7.26 -14.14 6.78
C ASN A 43 -7.54 -13.43 5.46
N THR A 44 -6.48 -13.07 4.73
CA THR A 44 -6.59 -12.32 3.48
C THR A 44 -7.32 -13.09 2.37
N ARG A 45 -7.27 -14.43 2.39
CA ARG A 45 -7.98 -15.30 1.41
C ARG A 45 -9.48 -15.37 1.69
N THR A 46 -9.91 -15.33 2.94
CA THR A 46 -11.33 -15.37 3.32
C THR A 46 -11.90 -13.98 3.64
N ALA A 47 -11.11 -12.92 3.46
CA ALA A 47 -11.52 -11.55 3.75
C ALA A 47 -12.78 -11.14 2.95
N PRO A 48 -13.73 -10.42 3.58
CA PRO A 48 -14.90 -9.86 2.89
C PRO A 48 -14.53 -8.94 1.74
N LEU A 49 -15.45 -8.74 0.79
CA LEU A 49 -15.23 -7.91 -0.40
C LEU A 49 -14.78 -6.48 -0.03
N GLY A 50 -15.40 -5.86 0.97
CA GLY A 50 -15.02 -4.51 1.42
C GLY A 50 -13.56 -4.43 1.87
N THR A 51 -13.09 -5.40 2.66
CA THR A 51 -11.68 -5.48 3.08
C THR A 51 -10.75 -5.72 1.91
N ARG A 52 -11.15 -6.53 0.92
CA ARG A 52 -10.37 -6.75 -0.31
C ARG A 52 -10.22 -5.47 -1.13
N ILE A 53 -11.29 -4.67 -1.26
CA ILE A 53 -11.25 -3.37 -1.95
C ILE A 53 -10.31 -2.40 -1.23
N LEU A 54 -10.40 -2.30 0.10
CA LEU A 54 -9.51 -1.46 0.90
C LEU A 54 -8.04 -1.89 0.76
N ASN A 55 -7.79 -3.20 0.70
CA ASN A 55 -6.46 -3.74 0.44
C ASN A 55 -5.95 -3.39 -0.96
N LEU A 56 -6.83 -3.40 -1.97
CA LEU A 56 -6.49 -3.03 -3.34
C LEU A 56 -6.06 -1.56 -3.45
N LYS A 57 -6.67 -0.65 -2.67
CA LYS A 57 -6.26 0.76 -2.63
C LYS A 57 -4.77 0.89 -2.32
N ARG A 58 -4.27 0.16 -1.33
CA ARG A 58 -2.84 0.17 -0.99
C ARG A 58 -2.01 -0.38 -2.15
N SER A 59 -2.39 -1.52 -2.71
CA SER A 59 -1.67 -2.14 -3.82
C SER A 59 -1.63 -1.27 -5.08
N ALA A 60 -2.70 -0.53 -5.35
CA ALA A 60 -2.75 0.45 -6.42
C ALA A 60 -1.85 1.66 -6.14
N HIS A 61 -1.72 2.08 -4.88
CA HIS A 61 -0.82 3.17 -4.50
C HIS A 61 0.66 2.78 -4.60
N THR A 62 1.02 1.56 -4.20
CA THR A 62 2.39 1.04 -4.31
C THR A 62 2.73 0.46 -5.69
N GLY A 63 1.74 0.37 -6.59
CA GLY A 63 1.89 -0.24 -7.92
C GLY A 63 2.12 -1.75 -7.90
N ASP A 64 1.88 -2.44 -6.77
CA ASP A 64 2.24 -3.85 -6.56
C ASP A 64 1.12 -4.87 -6.91
N ILE A 65 0.05 -4.40 -7.58
CA ILE A 65 -1.13 -5.21 -7.97
C ILE A 65 -0.72 -6.51 -8.67
N PHE A 66 0.10 -6.42 -9.73
CA PHE A 66 0.64 -7.57 -10.46
C PHE A 66 2.17 -7.68 -10.31
N GLY A 67 2.73 -7.10 -9.24
CA GLY A 67 4.17 -7.07 -9.01
C GLY A 67 4.92 -6.19 -10.01
N ALA A 68 6.05 -6.68 -10.53
CA ALA A 68 6.99 -5.90 -11.33
C ALA A 68 6.37 -5.30 -12.60
N ALA A 69 5.41 -5.99 -13.23
CA ALA A 69 4.76 -5.51 -14.44
C ALA A 69 3.99 -4.20 -14.19
N THR A 70 3.16 -4.14 -13.13
CA THR A 70 2.44 -2.91 -12.78
C THR A 70 3.39 -1.84 -12.27
N GLN A 71 4.45 -2.19 -11.55
CA GLN A 71 5.46 -1.24 -11.12
C GLN A 71 6.15 -0.56 -12.32
N ALA A 72 6.48 -1.30 -13.37
CA ALA A 72 7.06 -0.74 -14.58
C ALA A 72 6.11 0.24 -15.29
N VAL A 73 4.81 -0.11 -15.39
CA VAL A 73 3.79 0.79 -15.95
C VAL A 73 3.70 2.09 -15.14
N TYR A 74 3.65 2.00 -13.81
CA TYR A 74 3.60 3.17 -12.94
C TYR A 74 4.86 4.02 -13.04
N PHE A 75 6.03 3.39 -13.17
CA PHE A 75 7.30 4.09 -13.39
C PHE A 75 7.26 4.90 -14.69
N VAL A 76 6.86 4.30 -15.80
CA VAL A 76 6.75 4.99 -17.10
C VAL A 76 5.71 6.13 -17.02
N ALA A 77 4.57 5.89 -16.38
CA ALA A 77 3.56 6.93 -16.18
C ALA A 77 4.11 8.12 -15.37
N SER A 78 4.87 7.86 -14.31
CA SER A 78 5.49 8.90 -13.50
C SER A 78 6.53 9.72 -14.27
N LEU A 79 7.29 9.08 -15.17
CA LEU A 79 8.22 9.77 -16.06
C LEU A 79 7.47 10.67 -17.04
N GLY A 80 6.34 10.21 -17.58
CA GLY A 80 5.47 11.01 -18.44
C GLY A 80 4.98 12.29 -17.74
N ILE A 81 4.53 12.18 -16.49
CA ILE A 81 4.10 13.34 -15.69
C ILE A 81 5.26 14.30 -15.42
N ALA A 82 6.45 13.77 -15.11
CA ALA A 82 7.64 14.60 -14.91
C ALA A 82 8.01 15.37 -16.19
N VAL A 83 7.97 14.72 -17.35
CA VAL A 83 8.18 15.37 -18.65
C VAL A 83 7.15 16.46 -18.89
N GLN A 84 5.86 16.20 -18.64
CA GLN A 84 4.79 17.20 -18.78
C GLN A 84 5.00 18.41 -17.86
N ALA A 85 5.43 18.19 -16.62
CA ALA A 85 5.73 19.27 -15.68
C ALA A 85 6.89 20.16 -16.19
N VAL A 86 7.96 19.53 -16.69
CA VAL A 86 9.12 20.25 -17.25
C VAL A 86 8.72 21.02 -18.51
N THR A 87 8.06 20.38 -19.47
CA THR A 87 7.67 21.04 -20.73
C THR A 87 6.65 22.14 -20.49
N GLY A 88 5.65 21.93 -19.63
CA GLY A 88 4.70 22.96 -19.23
C GLY A 88 5.38 24.18 -18.60
N THR A 89 6.36 23.96 -17.72
CA THR A 89 7.15 25.03 -17.10
C THR A 89 7.98 25.81 -18.13
N LEU A 90 8.63 25.11 -19.07
CA LEU A 90 9.40 25.73 -20.14
C LEU A 90 8.54 26.57 -21.08
N ILE A 91 7.36 26.05 -21.46
CA ILE A 91 6.38 26.77 -22.30
C ILE A 91 5.93 28.05 -21.61
N TRP A 92 5.55 27.97 -20.34
CA TRP A 92 5.13 29.12 -19.54
C TRP A 92 6.23 30.18 -19.43
N TRP A 93 7.47 29.76 -19.14
CA TRP A 93 8.62 30.66 -19.03
C TRP A 93 8.93 31.36 -20.35
N ASN A 94 8.90 30.63 -21.47
CA ASN A 94 9.13 31.20 -22.80
C ASN A 94 8.02 32.19 -23.19
N SER A 95 6.76 31.90 -22.85
CA SER A 95 5.64 32.80 -23.08
C SER A 95 5.79 34.12 -22.30
N ARG A 96 6.29 34.08 -21.06
CA ARG A 96 6.52 35.32 -20.28
C ARG A 96 7.59 36.21 -20.90
N ARG A 97 8.69 35.64 -21.40
CA ARG A 97 9.76 36.43 -22.04
C ARG A 97 9.30 37.15 -23.30
N ARG A 98 8.38 36.54 -24.06
CA ARG A 98 7.79 37.15 -25.27
C ARG A 98 6.81 38.29 -24.96
N ALA A 99 6.20 38.31 -23.78
CA ALA A 99 5.25 39.36 -23.39
C ALA A 99 5.93 40.62 -22.83
N THR A 100 7.22 40.53 -22.48
CA THR A 100 8.03 41.65 -21.96
C THR A 100 8.86 42.37 -23.04
N HIS A 101 8.75 41.95 -24.29
CA HIS A 101 9.31 42.62 -25.48
C HIS A 101 8.17 43.07 -26.37
#